data_AF-A0A6B1CIL1-F1
#
_entry.id   AF-A0A6B1CIL1-F1
#
_cell.length_a   1.000
_cell.length_b   1.000
_cell.length_c   1.000
_cell.angle_alpha   90.00
_cell.angle_beta   90.00
_cell.angle_gamma   90.00
#
_symmetry.space_group_name_H-M   'P 1'
#
loop_
_entity.id
_entity.type
_entity.pdbx_description
1 polymer ?
#
loop_
_entity_poly.entity_id
_entity_poly.type
_entity_poly.pdbx_seq_one_letter_code
_entity_poly.pdbx_strand_id
1 'polypeptide(L)'
;MRDTYVFLGLILLFAAVNIGLVANGTLAADWTGFGIIVAAGMTLALYSFLYKDNPLFKFAEHVFVGVAAAYVFGQTWYPTIYGELIAEWTDPGEGETPNWWLLAPTVLGLLMLTRFSLRFGWLSRYAFAFFVGLAAGWTIPRYISSFILAQIEPTLQPLTWSLEGLNLLVVLVGVIGVLVYFFFSVEHTGTAGHISKVGIWFLMISFGASFGYTIMARVSLLIGRVTFLLDDWLHLM
;
A
#
# COMPACT_ATOMS: atom_id res chain seq x y z
N MET A 1 15.30 -32.79 9.64
CA MET A 1 14.68 -34.04 9.12
C MET A 1 13.18 -34.11 9.40
N ARG A 2 12.69 -33.95 10.65
CA ARG A 2 11.25 -34.00 10.96
C ARG A 2 10.41 -32.96 10.20
N ASP A 3 10.92 -31.73 10.06
CA ASP A 3 10.23 -30.65 9.35
C ASP A 3 10.13 -30.89 7.83
N THR A 4 11.10 -31.61 7.25
CA THR A 4 11.12 -31.97 5.83
C THR A 4 10.02 -32.99 5.47
N TYR A 5 9.72 -33.93 6.37
CA TYR A 5 8.64 -34.89 6.18
C TYR A 5 7.26 -34.25 6.32
N VAL A 6 7.10 -33.29 7.23
CA VAL A 6 5.85 -32.51 7.35
C VAL A 6 5.63 -31.66 6.10
N PHE A 7 6.70 -31.05 5.56
CA PHE A 7 6.66 -30.30 4.32
C PHE A 7 6.28 -31.16 3.11
N LEU A 8 6.94 -32.31 2.93
CA LEU A 8 6.61 -33.25 1.85
C LEU A 8 5.19 -33.80 2.00
N GLY A 9 4.75 -34.11 3.23
CA GLY A 9 3.39 -34.54 3.50
C GLY A 9 2.34 -33.49 3.12
N LEU A 10 2.61 -32.21 3.39
CA LEU A 10 1.71 -31.11 3.06
C LEU A 10 1.60 -30.90 1.54
N ILE A 11 2.73 -30.97 0.82
CA ILE A 11 2.74 -30.88 -0.65
C ILE A 11 2.03 -32.08 -1.28
N LEU A 12 2.29 -33.29 -0.78
CA LEU A 12 1.64 -34.50 -1.29
C LEU A 12 0.13 -34.49 -1.02
N LEU A 13 -0.29 -34.02 0.16
CA LEU A 13 -1.70 -33.83 0.48
C LEU A 13 -2.36 -32.78 -0.41
N PHE A 14 -1.70 -31.64 -0.63
CA PHE A 14 -2.17 -30.62 -1.55
C PHE A 14 -2.30 -31.17 -2.98
N ALA A 15 -1.30 -31.89 -3.48
CA ALA A 15 -1.37 -32.53 -4.80
C ALA A 15 -2.50 -33.56 -4.88
N ALA A 16 -2.65 -34.42 -3.87
CA ALA A 16 -3.71 -35.44 -3.85
C ALA A 16 -5.11 -34.82 -3.82
N VAL A 17 -5.32 -33.76 -3.04
CA VAL A 17 -6.60 -33.03 -2.97
C VAL A 17 -6.92 -32.41 -4.33
N ASN A 18 -5.98 -31.72 -4.96
CA ASN A 18 -6.21 -31.10 -6.27
C ASN A 18 -6.46 -32.14 -7.38
N ILE A 19 -5.73 -33.26 -7.37
CA ILE A 19 -5.97 -34.38 -8.30
C ILE A 19 -7.39 -34.93 -8.10
N GLY A 20 -7.84 -35.11 -6.86
CA GLY A 20 -9.20 -35.56 -6.54
C GLY A 20 -10.27 -34.56 -7.00
N LEU A 21 -10.06 -33.27 -6.79
CA LEU A 21 -11.00 -32.21 -7.18
C LEU A 21 -11.12 -32.03 -8.70
N VAL A 22 -10.02 -32.21 -9.44
CA VAL A 22 -10.03 -32.19 -10.92
C VAL A 22 -10.65 -33.48 -11.46
N ALA A 23 -10.35 -34.65 -10.87
CA ALA A 23 -10.92 -35.92 -11.28
C ALA A 23 -12.43 -36.02 -11.03
N ASN A 24 -12.94 -35.38 -9.98
CA ASN A 24 -14.37 -35.31 -9.66
C ASN A 24 -15.14 -34.27 -10.50
N GLY A 25 -14.45 -33.49 -11.35
CA GLY A 25 -15.07 -32.43 -12.16
C GLY A 25 -15.53 -31.20 -11.38
N THR A 26 -15.20 -31.10 -10.09
CA THR A 26 -15.50 -29.93 -9.25
C THR A 26 -14.62 -28.72 -9.59
N LEU A 27 -13.38 -28.95 -10.03
CA LEU A 27 -12.52 -27.91 -10.60
C LEU A 27 -12.44 -28.10 -12.11
N ALA A 28 -12.69 -27.04 -12.86
CA ALA A 28 -12.51 -27.04 -14.30
C ALA A 28 -11.01 -27.23 -14.65
N ALA A 29 -10.72 -28.07 -15.65
CA ALA A 29 -9.35 -28.29 -16.14
C ALA A 29 -8.91 -27.20 -17.13
N ASP A 30 -9.29 -25.95 -16.86
CA ASP A 30 -9.04 -24.78 -17.69
C ASP A 30 -8.11 -23.78 -16.96
N TRP A 31 -7.86 -22.63 -17.59
CA TRP A 31 -7.04 -21.57 -17.01
C TRP A 31 -7.62 -21.03 -15.69
N THR A 32 -8.94 -21.10 -15.49
CA THR A 32 -9.60 -20.65 -14.27
C THR A 32 -9.33 -21.61 -13.12
N GLY A 33 -9.49 -22.93 -13.33
CA GLY A 33 -9.15 -23.93 -12.31
C GLY A 33 -7.66 -23.95 -11.97
N PHE A 34 -6.77 -23.80 -12.96
CA PHE A 34 -5.34 -23.63 -12.68
C PHE A 34 -5.05 -22.39 -11.83
N GLY A 35 -5.72 -21.27 -12.12
CA GLY A 35 -5.63 -20.04 -11.32
C GLY A 35 -6.06 -20.25 -9.86
N ILE A 36 -7.17 -20.96 -9.64
CA ILE A 36 -7.67 -21.27 -8.29
C ILE A 36 -6.67 -22.15 -7.54
N ILE A 37 -6.11 -23.18 -8.18
CA ILE A 37 -5.11 -24.07 -7.56
C ILE A 37 -3.85 -23.28 -7.16
N VAL A 38 -3.34 -22.43 -8.05
CA VAL A 38 -2.17 -21.58 -7.76
C VAL A 38 -2.48 -20.61 -6.61
N ALA A 39 -3.64 -19.97 -6.64
CA ALA A 39 -4.06 -19.03 -5.58
C ALA A 39 -4.25 -19.72 -4.22
N ALA A 40 -4.83 -20.93 -4.19
CA ALA A 40 -4.96 -21.75 -2.99
C ALA A 40 -3.58 -22.17 -2.45
N GLY A 41 -2.69 -22.64 -3.33
CA GLY A 41 -1.31 -22.99 -2.98
C GLY A 41 -0.53 -21.81 -2.38
N MET A 42 -0.63 -20.63 -2.99
CA MET A 42 0.00 -19.41 -2.47
C MET A 42 -0.61 -18.93 -1.15
N THR A 43 -1.93 -19.04 -0.99
CA THR A 43 -2.62 -18.69 0.25
C THR A 43 -2.18 -19.60 1.40
N LEU A 44 -2.11 -20.91 1.17
CA LEU A 44 -1.63 -21.89 2.14
C LEU A 44 -0.12 -21.70 2.43
N ALA A 45 0.67 -21.36 1.42
CA ALA A 45 2.09 -21.05 1.58
C ALA A 45 2.34 -19.87 2.51
N LEU A 46 1.54 -18.81 2.39
CA LEU A 46 1.59 -17.65 3.28
C LEU A 46 1.14 -18.01 4.71
N TYR A 47 0.06 -18.77 4.86
CA TYR A 47 -0.40 -19.21 6.18
C TYR A 47 0.54 -20.23 6.86
N SER A 48 1.39 -20.92 6.11
CA SER A 48 2.41 -21.82 6.68
C SER A 48 3.33 -21.10 7.67
N PHE A 49 3.50 -19.78 7.55
CA PHE A 49 4.29 -18.98 8.49
C PHE A 49 3.78 -19.10 9.93
N LEU A 50 2.46 -19.27 10.13
CA LEU A 50 1.86 -19.39 11.47
C LEU A 50 2.41 -20.59 12.25
N TYR A 51 2.86 -21.64 11.55
CA TYR A 51 3.46 -22.82 12.17
C TYR A 51 4.95 -22.66 12.45
N LYS A 52 5.72 -22.07 11.51
CA LYS A 52 7.16 -21.75 11.57
C LYS A 52 7.64 -21.15 10.24
N ASP A 53 8.85 -20.58 10.23
CA ASP A 53 9.53 -20.15 9.01
C ASP A 53 9.87 -21.37 8.12
N ASN A 54 9.13 -21.54 7.02
CA ASN A 54 9.16 -22.71 6.13
C ASN A 54 9.69 -22.30 4.74
N PRO A 55 10.48 -23.12 4.03
CA PRO A 55 10.80 -22.94 2.62
C PRO A 55 9.60 -22.53 1.73
N LEU A 56 8.40 -23.07 1.97
CA LEU A 56 7.18 -22.72 1.22
C LEU A 56 6.82 -21.24 1.37
N PHE A 57 6.89 -20.73 2.60
CA PHE A 57 6.61 -19.34 2.91
C PHE A 57 7.64 -18.41 2.26
N LYS A 58 8.94 -18.73 2.37
CA LYS A 58 10.02 -17.94 1.73
C LYS A 58 9.89 -17.89 0.22
N PHE A 59 9.51 -19.01 -0.40
CA PHE A 59 9.23 -19.04 -1.83
C PHE A 59 8.08 -18.10 -2.18
N ALA A 60 6.95 -18.20 -1.47
CA ALA A 60 5.80 -17.33 -1.70
C ALA A 60 6.13 -15.84 -1.47
N GLU A 61 6.93 -15.54 -0.45
CA GLU A 61 7.42 -14.19 -0.16
C GLU A 61 8.30 -13.66 -1.30
N HIS A 62 9.28 -14.43 -1.77
CA HIS A 62 10.13 -14.01 -2.89
C HIS A 62 9.35 -13.82 -4.20
N VAL A 63 8.40 -14.71 -4.48
CA VAL A 63 7.50 -14.56 -5.64
C VAL A 63 6.67 -13.29 -5.49
N PHE A 64 6.07 -13.05 -4.32
CA PHE A 64 5.26 -11.85 -4.06
C PHE A 64 6.07 -10.57 -4.22
N VAL A 65 7.25 -10.48 -3.61
CA VAL A 65 8.15 -9.32 -3.74
C VAL A 65 8.61 -9.15 -5.18
N GLY A 66 8.91 -10.24 -5.90
CA GLY A 66 9.30 -10.23 -7.30
C GLY A 66 8.19 -9.69 -8.22
N VAL A 67 6.95 -10.14 -8.03
CA VAL A 67 5.77 -9.66 -8.76
C VAL A 67 5.52 -8.18 -8.45
N ALA A 68 5.61 -7.77 -7.19
CA ALA A 68 5.46 -6.37 -6.80
C ALA A 68 6.54 -5.49 -7.47
N ALA A 69 7.80 -5.93 -7.47
CA ALA A 69 8.89 -5.23 -8.13
C ALA A 69 8.67 -5.15 -9.66
N ALA A 70 8.23 -6.24 -10.28
CA ALA A 70 7.92 -6.28 -11.72
C ALA A 70 6.75 -5.36 -12.08
N TYR A 71 5.72 -5.30 -11.24
CA TYR A 71 4.58 -4.39 -11.43
C TYR A 71 5.02 -2.93 -11.35
N VAL A 72 5.79 -2.56 -10.31
CA VAL A 72 6.33 -1.19 -10.17
C VAL A 72 7.26 -0.85 -11.33
N PHE A 73 8.10 -1.80 -11.76
CA PHE A 73 8.95 -1.63 -12.93
C PHE A 73 8.11 -1.38 -14.19
N GLY A 74 7.09 -2.19 -14.46
CA GLY A 74 6.19 -2.00 -15.60
C GLY A 74 5.46 -0.66 -15.56
N GLN A 75 4.98 -0.27 -14.38
CA GLN A 75 4.30 1.01 -14.17
C GLN A 75 5.21 2.23 -14.35
N THR A 76 6.53 2.04 -14.29
CA THR A 76 7.51 3.10 -14.59
C THR A 76 8.01 3.00 -16.03
N TRP A 77 8.21 1.78 -16.53
CA TRP A 77 8.79 1.51 -17.84
C TRP A 77 7.90 2.03 -18.97
N TYR A 78 6.62 1.65 -18.99
CA TYR A 78 5.74 2.01 -20.10
C TYR A 78 5.42 3.51 -20.18
N PRO A 79 4.97 4.18 -19.10
CA PRO A 79 4.64 5.60 -19.21
C PRO A 79 5.90 6.48 -19.27
N THR A 80 6.90 6.25 -18.43
CA THR A 80 8.04 7.17 -18.30
C THR A 80 9.18 6.84 -19.26
N ILE A 81 9.66 5.59 -19.27
CA ILE A 81 10.83 5.25 -20.11
C ILE A 81 10.43 5.09 -21.57
N TYR A 82 9.35 4.37 -21.86
CA TYR A 82 8.91 4.15 -23.22
C TYR A 82 8.12 5.33 -23.76
N GLY A 83 7.06 5.76 -23.05
CA GLY A 83 6.17 6.82 -23.52
C GLY A 83 6.84 8.20 -23.55
N GLU A 84 7.22 8.72 -22.39
CA GLU A 84 7.79 10.08 -22.30
C GLU A 84 9.16 10.18 -22.95
N LEU A 85 9.97 9.12 -22.98
CA LEU A 85 11.33 9.20 -23.47
C LEU A 85 11.55 8.59 -24.86
N ILE A 86 11.27 7.29 -25.02
CA ILE A 86 11.61 6.60 -26.28
C ILE A 86 10.66 7.03 -27.41
N ALA A 87 9.34 7.00 -27.18
CA ALA A 87 8.33 7.30 -28.18
C ALA A 87 8.44 8.76 -28.67
N GLU A 88 8.67 9.71 -27.75
CA GLU A 88 8.92 11.13 -28.07
C GLU A 88 10.13 11.34 -29.01
N TRP A 89 11.13 10.46 -28.97
CA TRP A 89 12.30 10.53 -29.85
C TRP A 89 12.15 9.75 -31.15
N THR A 90 11.45 8.61 -31.12
CA THR A 90 11.35 7.70 -32.29
C THR A 90 10.15 7.97 -33.18
N ASP A 91 9.06 8.50 -32.62
CA ASP A 91 7.82 8.80 -33.33
C ASP A 91 7.16 10.05 -32.71
N PRO A 92 7.81 11.23 -32.78
CA PRO A 92 7.15 12.47 -32.41
C PRO A 92 5.97 12.62 -33.36
N GLY A 93 4.75 12.71 -32.82
CA GLY A 93 3.52 12.70 -33.60
C GLY A 93 3.56 13.67 -34.79
N GLU A 94 2.77 13.38 -35.83
CA GLU A 94 2.81 14.09 -37.12
C GLU A 94 2.89 15.63 -36.95
N GLY A 95 4.06 16.19 -37.26
CA GLY A 95 4.31 17.65 -37.24
C GLY A 95 5.07 18.19 -36.02
N GLU A 96 5.41 17.37 -35.03
CA GLU A 96 6.20 17.81 -33.88
C GLU A 96 7.71 17.53 -34.06
N THR A 97 8.54 18.51 -33.69
CA THR A 97 9.99 18.34 -33.69
C THR A 97 10.42 17.60 -32.42
N PRO A 98 11.42 16.69 -32.48
CA PRO A 98 11.92 16.00 -31.30
C PRO A 98 12.27 16.99 -30.20
N ASN A 99 11.68 16.82 -29.02
CA ASN A 99 11.87 17.76 -27.94
C ASN A 99 13.25 17.54 -27.29
N TRP A 100 14.23 18.30 -27.76
CA TRP A 100 15.64 18.24 -27.33
C TRP A 100 15.83 18.51 -25.83
N TRP A 101 14.82 19.10 -25.16
CA TRP A 101 14.84 19.32 -23.71
C TRP A 101 14.89 18.00 -22.91
N LEU A 102 14.39 16.89 -23.47
CA LEU A 102 14.43 15.58 -22.82
C LEU A 102 15.84 14.97 -22.72
N LEU A 103 16.85 15.57 -23.37
CA LEU A 103 18.24 15.21 -23.14
C LEU A 103 18.70 15.50 -21.71
N ALA A 104 18.19 16.55 -21.07
CA ALA A 104 18.55 16.87 -19.69
C ALA A 104 18.12 15.77 -18.70
N PRO A 105 16.84 15.35 -18.63
CA PRO A 105 16.42 14.29 -17.72
C PRO A 105 17.04 12.92 -18.07
N THR A 106 17.29 12.61 -19.34
CA THR A 106 17.99 11.37 -19.70
C THR A 106 19.43 11.33 -19.23
N VAL A 107 20.18 12.40 -19.43
CA VAL A 107 21.54 12.49 -18.93
C VAL A 107 21.54 12.34 -17.41
N LEU A 108 20.64 13.02 -16.70
CA LEU A 108 20.52 12.86 -15.24
C LEU A 108 20.15 11.42 -14.84
N GLY A 109 19.26 10.75 -15.59
CA GLY A 109 18.91 9.35 -15.40
C GLY A 109 20.10 8.39 -15.62
N LEU A 110 20.87 8.60 -16.69
CA LEU A 110 22.08 7.83 -16.97
C LEU A 110 23.17 8.09 -15.90
N LEU A 111 23.29 9.33 -15.43
CA LEU A 111 24.17 9.68 -14.32
C LEU A 111 23.78 8.94 -13.03
N MET A 112 22.49 8.69 -12.78
CA MET A 112 22.06 7.86 -11.65
C MET A 112 22.60 6.41 -11.76
N LEU A 113 22.70 5.84 -12.96
CA LEU A 113 23.25 4.48 -13.16
C LEU A 113 24.73 4.38 -12.77
N THR A 114 25.48 5.49 -12.81
CA THR A 114 26.89 5.49 -12.36
C THR A 114 27.05 5.13 -10.89
N ARG A 115 25.97 5.15 -10.09
CA ARG A 115 25.94 4.71 -8.69
C ARG A 115 26.35 3.25 -8.51
N PHE A 116 26.15 2.39 -9.51
CA PHE A 116 26.59 0.99 -9.47
C PHE A 116 28.11 0.83 -9.63
N SER A 117 28.81 1.87 -10.09
CA SER A 117 30.27 1.88 -10.23
C SER A 117 30.93 2.51 -9.01
N LEU A 118 31.87 1.78 -8.40
CA LEU A 118 32.69 2.31 -7.29
C LEU A 118 33.58 3.49 -7.72
N ARG A 119 33.95 3.59 -9.01
CA ARG A 119 34.87 4.61 -9.54
C ARG A 119 34.17 5.91 -9.96
N PHE A 120 32.98 5.80 -10.55
CA PHE A 120 32.25 6.95 -11.09
C PHE A 120 31.00 7.35 -10.28
N GLY A 121 30.75 6.69 -9.14
CA GLY A 121 29.57 6.95 -8.31
C GLY A 121 29.46 8.37 -7.74
N TRP A 122 30.50 9.21 -7.81
CA TRP A 122 30.39 10.62 -7.45
C TRP A 122 29.51 11.41 -8.43
N LEU A 123 29.44 11.01 -9.69
CA LEU A 123 28.68 11.69 -10.74
C LEU A 123 27.17 11.57 -10.49
N SER A 124 26.74 10.47 -9.84
CA SER A 124 25.35 10.27 -9.44
C SER A 124 24.87 11.29 -8.40
N ARG A 125 25.78 11.97 -7.67
CA ARG A 125 25.40 12.96 -6.63
C ARG A 125 24.71 14.18 -7.22
N TYR A 126 25.09 14.62 -8.42
CA TYR A 126 24.45 15.76 -9.09
C TYR A 126 23.01 15.43 -9.49
N ALA A 127 22.82 14.27 -10.13
CA ALA A 127 21.49 13.78 -10.47
C ALA A 127 20.62 13.59 -9.22
N PHE A 128 21.19 13.04 -8.15
CA PHE A 128 20.49 12.88 -6.88
C PHE A 128 20.09 14.23 -6.24
N ALA A 129 20.98 15.22 -6.23
CA ALA A 129 20.68 16.55 -5.69
C ALA A 129 19.54 17.24 -6.45
N PHE A 130 19.56 17.15 -7.78
CA PHE A 130 18.49 17.64 -8.64
C PHE A 130 17.16 16.92 -8.36
N PHE A 131 17.18 15.59 -8.29
CA PHE A 131 16.01 14.78 -7.98
C PHE A 131 15.41 15.12 -6.61
N VAL A 132 16.23 15.25 -5.56
CA VAL A 132 15.77 15.64 -4.21
C VAL A 132 15.18 17.06 -4.22
N GLY A 133 15.81 18.00 -4.94
CA GLY A 133 15.29 19.36 -5.09
C GLY A 133 13.90 19.39 -5.75
N LEU A 134 13.74 18.67 -6.87
CA LEU A 134 12.44 18.53 -7.54
C LEU A 134 11.41 17.82 -6.66
N ALA A 135 11.79 16.70 -6.04
CA ALA A 135 10.90 15.93 -5.18
C ALA A 135 10.42 16.77 -3.98
N ALA A 136 11.31 17.54 -3.34
CA ALA A 136 10.95 18.47 -2.28
C ALA A 136 10.02 19.58 -2.79
N GLY A 137 10.33 20.15 -3.96
CA GLY A 137 9.51 21.18 -4.60
C GLY A 137 8.08 20.72 -4.94
N TRP A 138 7.91 19.46 -5.33
CA TRP A 138 6.59 18.85 -5.52
C TRP A 138 5.93 18.52 -4.18
N THR A 139 6.66 17.83 -3.32
CA THR A 139 6.10 17.18 -2.13
C THR A 139 5.69 18.18 -1.07
N ILE A 140 6.48 19.22 -0.81
CA ILE A 140 6.19 20.20 0.26
C ILE A 140 4.87 20.93 0.03
N PRO A 141 4.61 21.57 -1.14
CA PRO A 141 3.34 22.23 -1.38
C PRO A 141 2.16 21.25 -1.36
N ARG A 142 2.33 20.03 -1.90
CA ARG A 142 1.30 19.00 -1.88
C ARG A 142 0.97 18.57 -0.46
N TYR A 143 1.97 18.40 0.40
CA TYR A 143 1.75 18.07 1.81
C TYR A 143 1.01 19.19 2.53
N ILE A 144 1.39 20.45 2.32
CA ILE A 144 0.69 21.60 2.92
C ILE A 144 -0.77 21.64 2.45
N SER A 145 -1.01 21.52 1.15
CA SER A 145 -2.37 21.55 0.60
C SER A 145 -3.24 20.39 1.08
N SER A 146 -2.72 19.15 1.03
CA SER A 146 -3.53 17.95 1.32
C SER A 146 -3.62 17.60 2.82
N PHE A 147 -2.54 17.79 3.60
CA PHE A 147 -2.54 17.42 5.01
C PHE A 147 -2.85 18.59 5.95
N ILE A 148 -2.61 19.84 5.55
CA ILE A 148 -2.88 21.00 6.41
C ILE A 148 -4.17 21.68 5.96
N LEU A 149 -4.22 22.20 4.73
CA LEU A 149 -5.35 23.00 4.27
C LEU A 149 -6.64 22.18 4.18
N ALA A 150 -6.61 21.02 3.52
CA ALA A 150 -7.79 20.16 3.39
C ALA A 150 -8.28 19.57 4.73
N GLN A 151 -7.41 19.45 5.74
CA GLN A 151 -7.82 19.00 7.08
C GLN A 151 -8.45 20.13 7.91
N ILE A 152 -8.12 21.39 7.61
CA ILE A 152 -8.70 22.57 8.27
C ILE A 152 -10.00 22.98 7.59
N GLU A 153 -10.16 22.76 6.28
CA GLU A 153 -11.34 23.13 5.50
C GLU A 153 -12.68 22.75 6.18
N PRO A 154 -12.88 21.54 6.73
CA PRO A 154 -14.13 21.19 7.41
C PRO A 154 -14.42 22.04 8.65
N THR A 155 -13.38 22.55 9.32
CA THR A 155 -13.54 23.40 10.51
C THR A 155 -13.89 24.85 10.20
N LEU A 156 -13.75 25.28 8.93
CA LEU A 156 -14.03 26.63 8.48
C LEU A 156 -15.44 26.80 7.88
N GLN A 157 -16.18 25.71 7.69
CA GLN A 157 -17.52 25.76 7.11
C GLN A 157 -18.54 26.45 8.03
N PRO A 158 -19.51 27.18 7.47
CA PRO A 158 -20.50 27.91 8.26
C PRO A 158 -21.40 26.95 9.04
N LEU A 159 -21.58 27.23 10.34
CA LEU A 159 -22.50 26.49 11.19
C LEU A 159 -23.95 26.78 10.76
N THR A 160 -24.60 25.76 10.22
CA THR A 160 -26.04 25.80 9.89
C THR A 160 -26.85 25.08 10.96
N TRP A 161 -28.13 25.41 11.11
CA TRP A 161 -29.02 24.71 12.06
C TRP A 161 -29.54 23.36 11.52
N SER A 162 -28.76 22.71 10.65
CA SER A 162 -29.05 21.41 10.06
C SER A 162 -28.33 20.29 10.80
N LEU A 163 -28.68 19.02 10.52
CA LEU A 163 -27.94 17.86 11.05
C LEU A 163 -26.44 17.90 10.67
N GLU A 164 -26.13 18.43 9.49
CA GLU A 164 -24.76 18.61 9.03
C GLU A 164 -24.03 19.69 9.83
N GLY A 165 -24.68 20.82 10.11
CA GLY A 165 -24.10 21.85 10.97
C GLY A 165 -23.92 21.43 12.42
N LEU A 166 -24.78 20.56 12.95
CA LEU A 166 -24.55 19.92 14.26
C LEU A 166 -23.31 19.01 14.25
N ASN A 167 -23.09 18.25 13.17
CA ASN A 167 -21.88 17.44 13.02
C ASN A 167 -20.62 18.32 12.99
N LEU A 168 -20.64 19.41 12.23
CA LEU A 168 -19.55 20.39 12.19
C LEU A 168 -19.28 21.01 13.57
N LEU A 169 -20.33 21.30 14.35
CA LEU A 169 -20.19 21.80 15.72
C LEU A 169 -19.51 20.79 16.64
N VAL A 170 -19.89 19.51 16.55
CA VAL A 170 -19.26 18.42 17.33
C VAL A 170 -17.78 18.28 16.97
N VAL A 171 -17.45 18.31 15.68
CA VAL A 171 -16.06 18.29 15.20
C VAL A 171 -15.28 19.49 15.73
N LEU A 172 -15.84 20.70 15.64
CA LEU A 172 -15.20 21.92 16.15
C LEU A 172 -14.91 21.84 17.65
N VAL A 173 -15.87 21.39 18.46
CA VAL A 173 -15.68 21.18 19.91
C VAL A 173 -14.59 20.14 20.18
N GLY A 174 -14.58 19.05 19.40
CA GLY A 174 -13.54 18.02 19.47
C GLY A 174 -12.16 18.59 19.17
N VAL A 175 -12.01 19.33 18.07
CA VAL A 175 -10.73 19.96 17.66
C VAL A 175 -10.23 20.92 18.73
N ILE A 176 -11.09 21.82 19.24
CA ILE A 176 -10.71 22.75 20.32
C ILE A 176 -10.30 21.98 21.57
N GLY A 177 -11.07 20.97 21.98
CA GLY A 177 -10.76 20.13 23.13
C GLY A 177 -9.41 19.42 23.01
N VAL A 178 -9.13 18.85 21.84
CA VAL A 178 -7.86 18.16 21.55
C VAL A 178 -6.68 19.14 21.51
N LEU A 179 -6.85 20.32 20.91
CA LEU A 179 -5.81 21.36 20.91
C LEU A 179 -5.49 21.82 22.33
N VAL A 180 -6.50 22.03 23.18
CA VAL A 180 -6.30 22.39 24.60
C VAL A 180 -5.62 21.25 25.38
N TYR A 181 -5.97 19.99 25.08
CA TYR A 181 -5.29 18.83 25.67
C TYR A 181 -3.79 18.79 25.33
N PHE A 182 -3.43 19.00 24.06
CA PHE A 182 -2.03 19.02 23.61
C PHE A 182 -1.29 20.34 23.89
N PHE A 183 -1.99 21.37 24.35
CA PHE A 183 -1.36 22.64 24.71
C PHE A 183 -0.66 22.52 26.07
N PHE A 184 0.59 22.06 26.05
CA PHE A 184 1.39 21.81 27.25
C PHE A 184 1.81 23.09 28.01
N SER A 185 1.61 24.28 27.42
CA SER A 185 2.01 25.55 28.02
C SER A 185 1.03 26.10 29.06
N VAL A 186 -0.13 25.46 29.26
CA VAL A 186 -1.12 25.86 30.27
C VAL A 186 -1.31 24.71 31.26
N GLU A 187 -1.25 25.02 32.55
CA GLU A 187 -1.61 24.05 33.59
C GLU A 187 -3.08 23.64 33.41
N HIS A 188 -3.34 22.34 33.24
CA HIS A 188 -4.69 21.78 33.08
C HIS A 188 -5.51 21.79 34.38
N THR A 189 -5.59 22.94 35.05
CA THR A 189 -6.40 23.16 36.26
C THR A 189 -7.69 23.91 35.92
N GLY A 190 -8.76 23.71 36.70
CA GLY A 190 -10.04 24.41 36.52
C GLY A 190 -10.75 24.11 35.18
N THR A 191 -11.18 25.14 34.46
CA THR A 191 -11.97 25.04 33.20
C THR A 191 -11.17 24.43 32.05
N ALA A 192 -9.88 24.77 31.94
CA ALA A 192 -8.97 24.18 30.95
C ALA A 192 -8.84 22.66 31.13
N GLY A 193 -8.83 22.18 32.39
CA GLY A 193 -8.83 20.75 32.70
C GLY A 193 -10.11 20.03 32.24
N HIS A 194 -11.28 20.68 32.33
CA HIS A 194 -12.54 20.08 31.87
C HIS A 194 -12.64 20.03 30.34
N ILE A 195 -12.20 21.08 29.64
CA ILE A 195 -12.15 21.11 28.18
C ILE A 195 -11.13 20.07 27.65
N SER A 196 -9.98 19.95 28.31
CA SER A 196 -8.98 18.93 28.03
C SER A 196 -9.53 17.51 28.19
N LYS A 197 -10.36 17.24 29.21
CA LYS A 197 -11.07 15.95 29.33
C LYS A 197 -11.93 15.66 28.11
N VAL A 198 -12.68 16.63 27.59
CA VAL A 198 -13.46 16.43 26.34
C VAL A 198 -12.52 16.02 25.20
N GLY A 199 -11.38 16.70 25.05
CA GLY A 199 -10.34 16.32 24.08
C GLY A 199 -9.84 14.89 24.24
N ILE A 200 -9.60 14.42 25.47
CA ILE A 200 -9.18 13.04 25.76
C ILE A 200 -10.24 12.04 25.27
N TRP A 201 -11.53 12.31 25.52
CA TRP A 201 -12.60 11.43 25.06
C TRP A 201 -12.65 11.34 23.53
N PHE A 202 -12.50 12.48 22.84
CA PHE A 202 -12.40 12.50 21.38
C PHE A 202 -11.19 11.70 20.87
N LEU A 203 -10.02 11.82 21.50
CA LEU A 203 -8.84 11.04 21.14
C LEU A 203 -9.06 9.54 21.36
N MET A 204 -9.64 9.14 22.49
CA MET A 204 -9.94 7.73 22.77
C MET A 204 -10.90 7.14 21.74
N ILE A 205 -11.94 7.88 21.35
CA ILE A 205 -12.90 7.45 20.32
C ILE A 205 -12.21 7.35 18.96
N SER A 206 -11.44 8.37 18.55
CA SER A 206 -10.75 8.40 17.24
C SER A 206 -9.70 7.30 17.11
N PHE A 207 -8.86 7.12 18.15
CA PHE A 207 -7.90 6.02 18.18
C PHE A 207 -8.61 4.67 18.24
N GLY A 208 -9.64 4.52 19.07
CA GLY A 208 -10.44 3.29 19.15
C GLY A 208 -11.06 2.90 17.80
N ALA A 209 -11.62 3.86 17.08
CA ALA A 209 -12.16 3.65 15.73
C ALA A 209 -11.06 3.25 14.74
N SER A 210 -9.89 3.91 14.80
CA SER A 210 -8.75 3.61 13.93
C SER A 210 -8.19 2.21 14.18
N PHE A 211 -8.00 1.83 15.45
CA PHE A 211 -7.61 0.46 15.83
C PHE A 211 -8.66 -0.56 15.39
N GLY A 212 -9.94 -0.30 15.66
CA GLY A 212 -11.05 -1.15 15.24
C GLY A 212 -11.10 -1.37 13.73
N TYR A 213 -10.89 -0.31 12.94
CA TYR A 213 -10.84 -0.39 11.48
C TYR A 213 -9.70 -1.31 10.99
N THR A 214 -8.51 -1.19 11.57
CA THR A 214 -7.39 -2.07 11.18
C THR A 214 -7.62 -3.53 11.53
N ILE A 215 -8.26 -3.82 12.68
CA ILE A 215 -8.62 -5.19 13.08
C ILE A 215 -9.69 -5.72 12.14
N MET A 216 -10.75 -4.94 11.90
CA MET A 216 -11.82 -5.30 10.97
C MET A 216 -11.26 -5.62 9.59
N ALA A 217 -10.37 -4.80 9.04
CA ALA A 217 -9.76 -5.03 7.75
C ALA A 217 -8.97 -6.35 7.71
N ARG A 218 -8.19 -6.65 8.74
CA ARG A 218 -7.42 -7.91 8.83
C ARG A 218 -8.32 -9.14 8.97
N VAL A 219 -9.35 -9.07 9.81
CA VAL A 219 -10.33 -10.17 9.98
C VAL A 219 -11.15 -10.36 8.71
N SER A 220 -11.55 -9.28 8.04
CA SER A 220 -12.26 -9.34 6.76
C SER A 220 -11.40 -10.00 5.67
N LEU A 221 -10.11 -9.66 5.59
CA LEU A 221 -9.17 -10.34 4.69
C LEU A 221 -9.01 -11.83 5.02
N LEU A 222 -8.94 -12.19 6.32
CA LEU A 222 -8.89 -13.58 6.76
C LEU A 222 -10.15 -14.34 6.34
N ILE A 223 -11.33 -13.79 6.62
CA ILE A 223 -12.61 -14.38 6.22
C ILE A 223 -12.64 -14.57 4.70
N GLY A 224 -12.29 -13.56 3.93
CA GLY A 224 -12.24 -13.66 2.47
C GLY A 224 -11.32 -14.77 1.96
N ARG A 225 -10.16 -14.99 2.61
CA ARG A 225 -9.24 -16.08 2.26
C ARG A 225 -9.75 -17.46 2.69
N VAL A 226 -10.43 -17.55 3.83
CA VAL A 226 -11.04 -18.81 4.29
C VAL A 226 -12.24 -19.18 3.42
N THR A 227 -13.11 -18.23 3.08
CA THR A 227 -14.22 -18.43 2.14
C THR A 227 -13.69 -18.89 0.78
N PHE A 228 -12.67 -18.22 0.23
CA PHE A 228 -12.03 -18.65 -1.02
C PHE A 228 -11.51 -20.11 -0.95
N LEU A 229 -10.89 -20.52 0.16
CA LEU A 229 -10.39 -21.89 0.30
C LEU A 229 -11.51 -22.93 0.42
N LEU A 230 -12.65 -22.57 1.02
CA LEU A 230 -13.74 -23.51 1.30
C LEU A 230 -14.77 -23.58 0.17
N ASP A 231 -15.10 -22.46 -0.45
CA ASP A 231 -16.08 -22.32 -1.53
C ASP A 231 -15.38 -22.52 -2.88
N ASP A 232 -14.55 -21.55 -3.32
CA ASP A 232 -13.94 -21.57 -4.65
C ASP A 232 -12.95 -22.74 -4.88
N TRP A 233 -12.20 -23.16 -3.86
CA TRP A 233 -11.22 -24.25 -3.99
C TRP A 233 -11.82 -25.62 -3.64
N LEU A 234 -12.38 -25.78 -2.44
CA LEU A 234 -12.84 -27.08 -1.95
C LEU A 234 -14.32 -27.39 -2.28
N HIS A 235 -15.13 -26.40 -2.69
CA HIS A 235 -16.57 -26.55 -2.98
C HIS A 235 -17.33 -27.26 -1.84
N LEU A 236 -16.98 -26.95 -0.59
CA LEU A 236 -17.56 -27.57 0.62
C LEU A 236 -18.75 -26.78 1.20
N MET A 237 -18.95 -25.55 0.75
CA MET A 237 -20.09 -24.68 1.06
C MET A 237 -20.81 -24.32 -0.23
#